data_AF-A0A929ZHM7-F1
#
_entry.id   AF-A0A929ZHM7-F1
#
_cell.length_a   1.000
_cell.length_b   1.000
_cell.length_c   1.000
_cell.angle_alpha   90.00
_cell.angle_beta   90.00
_cell.angle_gamma   90.00
#
_symmetry.space_group_name_H-M   'P 1'
#
loop_
_entity.id
_entity.type
_entity.pdbx_description
1 polymer ?
#
loop_
_entity_poly.entity_id
_entity_poly.type
_entity_poly.pdbx_seq_one_letter_code
_entity_poly.pdbx_strand_id
1 'polypeptide(L)'
;VSFFAMTGFAMVVLWLKAPTHYRTARWTLVIMTIGALVTYWTYPLAPPRLVPEFGFVDAVAQHTSAYSQLFGTLANPYGAMPSMHTGWSVWVAFMLGTYVWRSWWARLILAIHPVLTIVTIVATANHYVVDAIAGCAYFLLAWLFVTIVNRALLGNVGTPGETS
;
A
#
# COMPACT_ATOMS: atom_id res chain seq x y z
N VAL A 1 8.68 -5.07 -9.54
CA VAL A 1 9.22 -6.33 -8.95
C VAL A 1 9.51 -6.20 -7.45
N SER A 2 10.17 -5.13 -6.99
CA SER A 2 10.63 -5.04 -5.59
C SER A 2 9.54 -5.00 -4.50
N PHE A 3 8.38 -4.37 -4.75
CA PHE A 3 7.36 -4.20 -3.72
C PHE A 3 6.55 -5.48 -3.40
N PHE A 4 6.30 -6.35 -4.39
CA PHE A 4 5.67 -7.66 -4.16
C PHE A 4 6.57 -8.56 -3.31
N ALA A 5 7.88 -8.59 -3.62
CA ALA A 5 8.86 -9.32 -2.84
C ALA A 5 8.92 -8.83 -1.40
N MET A 6 8.93 -7.49 -1.21
CA MET A 6 8.94 -6.89 0.12
C MET A 6 7.66 -7.18 0.92
N THR A 7 6.50 -7.17 0.25
CA THR A 7 5.21 -7.49 0.87
C THR A 7 5.13 -8.96 1.28
N GLY A 8 5.59 -9.88 0.42
CA GLY A 8 5.68 -11.30 0.73
C GLY A 8 6.63 -11.57 1.90
N PHE A 9 7.80 -10.93 1.90
CA PHE A 9 8.74 -10.98 3.02
C PHE A 9 8.10 -10.50 4.32
N ALA A 10 7.40 -9.36 4.30
CA ALA A 10 6.73 -8.82 5.47
C ALA A 10 5.68 -9.79 6.03
N MET A 11 4.92 -10.48 5.17
CA MET A 11 3.95 -11.49 5.60
C MET A 11 4.62 -12.69 6.25
N VAL A 12 5.69 -13.22 5.67
CA VAL A 12 6.45 -14.34 6.27
C VAL A 12 7.03 -13.92 7.63
N VAL A 13 7.63 -12.75 7.73
CA VAL A 13 8.19 -12.24 8.99
C VAL A 13 7.11 -12.03 10.05
N LEU A 14 5.95 -11.47 9.68
CA LEU A 14 4.83 -11.30 10.60
C LEU A 14 4.26 -12.65 11.06
N TRP A 15 4.18 -13.64 10.16
CA TRP A 15 3.72 -14.97 10.53
C TRP A 15 4.65 -15.65 11.54
N LEU A 16 5.97 -15.50 11.36
CA LEU A 16 6.98 -16.09 12.24
C LEU A 16 7.14 -15.35 13.58
N LYS A 17 7.13 -14.01 13.57
CA LYS A 17 7.50 -13.19 14.74
C LYS A 17 6.32 -12.54 15.45
N ALA A 18 5.17 -12.38 14.79
CA ALA A 18 3.99 -11.74 15.35
C ALA A 18 2.69 -12.42 14.88
N PRO A 19 2.52 -13.74 15.09
CA PRO A 19 1.37 -14.50 14.56
C PRO A 19 0.02 -13.98 15.06
N THR A 20 -0.03 -13.42 16.27
CA THR A 20 -1.22 -12.79 16.84
C THR A 20 -1.72 -11.58 16.04
N HIS A 21 -0.81 -10.85 15.38
CA HIS A 21 -1.13 -9.66 14.59
C HIS A 21 -1.22 -9.95 13.09
N TYR A 22 -0.79 -11.14 12.66
CA TYR A 22 -0.79 -11.56 11.25
C TYR A 22 -2.18 -11.45 10.62
N ARG A 23 -3.24 -11.84 11.34
CA ARG A 23 -4.62 -11.75 10.86
C ARG A 23 -5.01 -10.30 10.54
N THR A 24 -4.75 -9.38 11.46
CA THR A 24 -5.02 -7.94 11.27
C THR A 24 -4.22 -7.37 10.10
N ALA A 25 -2.93 -7.71 10.00
CA ALA A 25 -2.07 -7.25 8.93
C ALA A 25 -2.56 -7.73 7.54
N ARG A 26 -2.91 -9.02 7.42
CA ARG A 26 -3.44 -9.63 6.19
C ARG A 26 -4.76 -8.98 5.76
N TRP A 27 -5.72 -8.83 6.68
CA TRP A 27 -7.01 -8.22 6.33
C TRP A 27 -6.88 -6.76 5.95
N THR A 28 -5.96 -6.02 6.58
CA THR A 28 -5.65 -4.65 6.19
C THR A 28 -5.19 -4.59 4.74
N LEU A 29 -4.26 -5.48 4.35
CA LEU A 29 -3.72 -5.56 2.98
C LEU A 29 -4.80 -5.90 1.95
N VAL A 30 -5.70 -6.84 2.29
CA VAL A 30 -6.81 -7.24 1.41
C VAL A 30 -7.79 -6.07 1.21
N ILE A 31 -8.23 -5.43 2.29
CA ILE A 31 -9.24 -4.36 2.24
C ILE A 31 -8.71 -3.13 1.50
N MET A 32 -7.48 -2.70 1.78
CA MET A 32 -6.88 -1.58 1.05
C MET A 32 -6.73 -1.88 -0.45
N THR A 33 -6.40 -3.12 -0.82
CA THR A 33 -6.20 -3.52 -2.22
C THR A 33 -7.54 -3.61 -2.95
N ILE A 34 -8.58 -4.16 -2.33
CA ILE A 34 -9.93 -4.20 -2.91
C ILE A 34 -10.48 -2.78 -3.07
N GLY A 35 -10.38 -1.93 -2.04
CA GLY A 35 -10.84 -0.55 -2.11
C GLY A 35 -10.12 0.25 -3.20
N ALA A 36 -8.81 0.04 -3.32
CA ALA A 36 -8.01 0.62 -4.39
C ALA A 36 -8.41 0.11 -5.77
N LEU A 37 -8.67 -1.19 -5.92
CA LEU A 37 -9.15 -1.77 -7.17
C LEU A 37 -10.50 -1.17 -7.57
N VAL A 38 -11.47 -1.10 -6.64
CA VAL A 38 -12.78 -0.46 -6.91
C VAL A 38 -12.57 0.98 -7.39
N THR A 39 -11.70 1.73 -6.73
CA THR A 39 -11.44 3.13 -7.07
C THR A 39 -10.76 3.29 -8.43
N TYR A 40 -9.80 2.41 -8.75
CA TYR A 40 -9.16 2.33 -10.05
C TYR A 40 -10.18 2.09 -11.17
N TRP A 41 -11.21 1.29 -10.91
CA TRP A 41 -12.29 1.03 -11.85
C TRP A 41 -13.27 2.21 -11.99
N THR A 42 -13.55 2.95 -10.90
CA THR A 42 -14.55 4.03 -10.90
C THR A 42 -13.99 5.40 -11.25
N TYR A 43 -12.69 5.64 -11.03
CA TYR A 43 -12.06 6.97 -11.16
C TYR A 43 -10.73 6.87 -11.95
N PRO A 44 -10.80 6.74 -13.29
CA PRO A 44 -9.60 6.80 -14.12
C PRO A 44 -9.03 8.22 -14.12
N LEU A 45 -8.03 8.49 -13.27
CA LEU A 45 -7.27 9.74 -13.30
C LEU A 45 -6.13 9.65 -14.33
N ALA A 46 -6.14 10.56 -15.31
CA ALA A 46 -5.10 10.64 -16.33
C ALA A 46 -3.72 10.92 -15.69
N PRO A 47 -2.70 10.07 -15.92
CA PRO A 47 -1.36 10.27 -15.36
C PRO A 47 -0.62 11.47 -16.01
N PRO A 48 0.34 12.10 -15.30
CA PRO A 48 1.03 13.31 -15.75
C PRO A 48 1.69 13.20 -17.13
N ARG A 49 2.12 11.99 -17.53
CA ARG A 49 2.69 11.68 -18.85
C ARG A 49 1.77 11.96 -20.04
N LEU A 50 0.45 12.08 -19.82
CA LEU A 50 -0.54 12.35 -20.86
C LEU A 50 -0.89 13.83 -21.01
N VAL A 51 -0.18 14.72 -20.30
CA VAL A 51 -0.37 16.19 -20.37
C VAL A 51 0.92 16.84 -20.90
N PRO A 52 1.12 16.93 -22.23
CA PRO A 52 2.38 17.38 -22.84
C PRO A 52 2.72 18.85 -22.55
N GLU A 53 1.74 19.65 -22.14
CA GLU A 53 1.86 21.10 -21.94
C GLU A 53 2.80 21.50 -20.77
N PHE A 54 3.19 20.55 -19.91
CA PHE A 54 4.07 20.81 -18.75
C PHE A 54 5.52 20.34 -18.91
N GLY A 55 5.93 19.83 -20.08
CA GLY A 55 7.34 19.52 -20.36
C GLY A 55 7.94 18.33 -19.59
N PHE A 56 7.11 17.42 -19.07
CA PHE A 56 7.57 16.21 -18.39
C PHE A 56 8.13 15.19 -19.39
N VAL A 57 9.40 14.80 -19.22
CA VAL A 57 10.05 13.74 -20.02
C VAL A 57 9.82 12.40 -19.34
N ASP A 58 9.21 11.44 -20.06
CA ASP A 58 8.95 10.09 -19.57
C ASP A 58 10.24 9.25 -19.54
N ALA A 59 10.94 9.29 -18.40
CA ALA A 59 12.15 8.50 -18.17
C ALA A 59 11.87 6.98 -18.09
N VAL A 60 10.61 6.57 -17.87
CA VAL A 60 10.20 5.15 -17.75
C VAL A 60 9.96 4.53 -19.12
N ALA A 61 9.47 5.30 -20.09
CA ALA A 61 9.41 4.85 -21.48
C ALA A 61 10.80 4.62 -22.11
N GLN A 62 11.83 5.37 -21.68
CA GLN A 62 13.19 5.23 -22.23
C GLN A 62 14.01 4.06 -21.64
N HIS A 63 13.66 3.57 -20.44
CA HIS A 63 14.52 2.60 -19.72
C HIS A 63 13.84 1.36 -19.16
N THR A 64 12.54 1.12 -19.40
CA THR A 64 11.86 0.00 -18.72
C THR A 64 11.59 -1.23 -19.59
N SER A 65 12.08 -2.35 -19.07
CA SER A 65 11.97 -3.76 -19.49
C SER A 65 10.59 -4.21 -20.04
N ALA A 66 10.60 -5.34 -20.76
CA ALA A 66 9.43 -6.06 -21.30
C ALA A 66 8.23 -6.23 -20.34
N TYR A 67 8.44 -6.16 -19.02
CA TYR A 67 7.40 -6.17 -17.99
C TYR A 67 6.47 -4.93 -18.04
N SER A 68 7.00 -3.74 -18.34
CA SER A 68 6.20 -2.50 -18.45
C SER A 68 5.34 -2.47 -19.71
N GLN A 69 5.77 -3.15 -20.77
CA GLN A 69 4.99 -3.30 -21.99
C GLN A 69 3.82 -4.28 -21.79
N LEU A 70 4.03 -5.38 -21.05
CA LEU A 70 2.99 -6.40 -20.81
C LEU A 70 1.85 -5.89 -19.92
N PHE A 71 2.16 -5.05 -18.93
CA PHE A 71 1.14 -4.38 -18.12
C PHE A 71 0.64 -3.09 -18.75
N GLY A 72 1.40 -2.41 -19.61
CA GLY A 72 0.92 -1.25 -20.36
C GLY A 72 -0.18 -1.58 -21.38
N THR A 73 -0.25 -2.82 -21.86
CA THR A 73 -1.33 -3.31 -22.75
C THR A 73 -2.56 -3.81 -22.00
N LEU A 74 -2.44 -4.19 -20.74
CA LEU A 74 -3.54 -4.66 -19.88
C LEU A 74 -4.05 -3.60 -18.89
N ALA A 75 -3.23 -2.61 -18.55
CA ALA A 75 -3.57 -1.52 -17.66
C ALA A 75 -4.22 -0.39 -18.45
N ASN A 76 -5.35 0.11 -17.94
CA ASN A 76 -5.97 1.31 -18.46
C ASN A 76 -4.96 2.47 -18.38
N PRO A 77 -4.57 3.09 -19.51
CA PRO A 77 -3.61 4.19 -19.53
C PRO A 77 -4.08 5.43 -18.75
N TYR A 78 -5.37 5.49 -18.40
CA TYR A 78 -6.00 6.52 -17.57
C TYR A 78 -6.16 6.13 -16.09
N GLY A 79 -5.62 5.00 -15.62
CA GLY A 79 -5.82 4.53 -14.24
C GLY A 79 -4.67 4.87 -13.30
N ALA A 80 -4.33 6.15 -13.08
CA ALA A 80 -3.24 6.52 -12.17
C ALA A 80 -3.60 6.43 -10.67
N MET A 81 -4.90 6.37 -10.35
CA MET A 81 -5.37 6.35 -8.98
C MET A 81 -5.89 4.97 -8.54
N PRO A 82 -5.61 4.54 -7.29
CA PRO A 82 -4.60 5.03 -6.34
C PRO A 82 -3.25 4.29 -6.48
N SER A 83 -2.14 4.91 -6.07
CA SER A 83 -0.82 4.26 -6.12
C SER A 83 -0.69 3.17 -5.05
N MET A 84 -0.95 1.93 -5.45
CA MET A 84 -0.74 0.75 -4.60
C MET A 84 0.72 0.53 -4.23
N HIS A 85 1.67 1.03 -5.03
CA HIS A 85 3.09 1.04 -4.66
C HIS A 85 3.31 1.80 -3.35
N THR A 86 2.76 3.02 -3.22
CA THR A 86 2.85 3.80 -1.98
C THR A 86 2.12 3.12 -0.84
N GLY A 87 0.86 2.70 -1.06
CA GLY A 87 0.05 2.07 -0.02
C GLY A 87 0.73 0.82 0.57
N TRP A 88 1.24 -0.07 -0.29
CA TRP A 88 1.87 -1.32 0.14
C TRP A 88 3.22 -1.07 0.82
N SER A 89 4.02 -0.12 0.30
CA SER A 89 5.29 0.26 0.93
C SER A 89 5.10 0.84 2.33
N VAL A 90 4.06 1.66 2.54
CA VAL A 90 3.70 2.21 3.85
C VAL A 90 3.19 1.09 4.78
N TRP A 91 2.34 0.20 4.28
CA TRP A 91 1.86 -0.95 5.04
C TRP A 91 3.01 -1.84 5.55
N VAL A 92 4.00 -2.15 4.69
CA VAL A 92 5.18 -2.93 5.09
C VAL A 92 5.93 -2.24 6.23
N ALA A 93 6.27 -0.96 6.05
CA ALA A 93 7.05 -0.20 7.02
C ALA A 93 6.31 -0.09 8.37
N PHE A 94 5.00 0.18 8.32
CA PHE A 94 4.18 0.32 9.51
C PHE A 94 4.02 -1.01 10.27
N MET A 95 3.68 -2.09 9.58
CA MET A 95 3.40 -3.38 10.22
C MET A 95 4.68 -3.96 10.85
N LEU A 96 5.80 -3.93 10.13
CA LEU A 96 7.08 -4.41 10.66
C LEU A 96 7.59 -3.51 11.79
N GLY A 97 7.49 -2.18 11.66
CA GLY A 97 7.95 -1.23 12.67
C GLY A 97 7.10 -1.21 13.96
N THR A 98 5.84 -1.62 13.85
CA THR A 98 4.91 -1.69 15.00
C THR A 98 5.02 -3.04 15.72
N TYR A 99 5.06 -4.15 14.98
CA TYR A 99 4.88 -5.48 15.56
C TYR A 99 6.16 -6.33 15.63
N VAL A 100 7.20 -6.01 14.87
CA VAL A 100 8.40 -6.85 14.76
C VAL A 100 9.66 -6.11 15.24
N TRP A 101 10.00 -5.00 14.60
CA TRP A 101 11.22 -4.23 14.85
C TRP A 101 10.89 -2.87 15.44
N ARG A 102 10.76 -2.83 16.77
CA ARG A 102 10.22 -1.69 17.52
C ARG A 102 11.25 -0.61 17.85
N SER A 103 12.54 -0.84 17.60
CA SER A 103 13.58 0.15 17.82
C SER A 103 13.43 1.32 16.85
N TRP A 104 13.72 2.53 17.31
CA TRP A 104 13.53 3.74 16.52
C TRP A 104 14.40 3.75 15.25
N TRP A 105 15.63 3.21 15.33
CA TRP A 105 16.51 3.03 14.17
C TRP A 105 15.93 2.05 13.14
N ALA A 106 15.35 0.94 13.57
CA ALA A 106 14.73 -0.01 12.64
C ALA A 106 13.51 0.60 11.94
N ARG A 107 12.71 1.40 12.66
CA ARG A 107 11.61 2.17 12.09
C ARG A 107 12.09 3.19 11.06
N LEU A 108 13.22 3.87 11.33
CA LEU A 108 13.83 4.78 10.39
C LEU A 108 14.26 4.06 9.10
N ILE A 109 14.94 2.90 9.23
CA ILE A 109 15.35 2.08 8.09
C ILE A 109 14.13 1.62 7.28
N LEU A 110 13.07 1.17 7.95
CA LEU A 110 11.83 0.76 7.30
C LEU A 110 11.14 1.93 6.57
N ALA A 111 11.21 3.15 7.11
CA ALA A 111 10.63 4.35 6.50
C ALA A 111 11.34 4.80 5.23
N ILE A 112 12.60 4.39 5.01
CA ILE A 112 13.33 4.66 3.76
C ILE A 112 12.59 4.05 2.56
N HIS A 113 12.01 2.86 2.71
CA HIS A 113 11.33 2.15 1.63
C HIS A 113 10.12 2.93 1.04
N PRO A 114 9.12 3.39 1.82
CA PRO A 114 8.03 4.20 1.30
C PRO A 114 8.51 5.58 0.81
N VAL A 115 9.52 6.19 1.45
CA VAL A 115 10.06 7.48 0.99
C VAL A 115 10.67 7.34 -0.40
N LEU A 116 11.55 6.35 -0.61
CA LEU A 116 12.13 6.10 -1.92
C LEU A 116 11.05 5.76 -2.96
N THR A 117 10.03 4.99 -2.58
CA THR A 117 8.91 4.69 -3.48
C THR A 117 8.20 5.96 -3.94
N ILE A 118 7.85 6.87 -3.01
CA ILE A 118 7.17 8.14 -3.33
C ILE A 118 8.07 9.03 -4.20
N VAL A 119 9.35 9.16 -3.86
CA VAL A 119 10.31 9.93 -4.66
C VAL A 119 10.41 9.37 -6.07
N THR A 120 10.51 8.04 -6.23
CA THR A 120 10.59 7.42 -7.55
C THR A 120 9.34 7.63 -8.38
N ILE A 121 8.12 7.45 -7.84
CA ILE A 121 6.89 7.61 -8.64
C ILE A 121 6.67 9.06 -9.09
N VAL A 122 7.08 10.04 -8.26
CA VAL A 122 6.98 11.47 -8.58
C VAL A 122 8.07 11.87 -9.57
N ALA A 123 9.32 11.47 -9.32
CA ALA A 123 10.46 11.79 -10.20
C ALA A 123 10.33 11.14 -11.59
N THR A 124 9.65 9.99 -11.68
CA THR A 124 9.38 9.32 -12.96
C THR A 124 8.10 9.79 -13.65
N ALA A 125 7.42 10.82 -13.12
CA ALA A 125 6.16 11.36 -13.65
C ALA A 125 5.04 10.31 -13.86
N ASN A 126 5.10 9.18 -13.14
CA ASN A 126 4.11 8.12 -13.25
C ASN A 126 2.85 8.41 -12.45
N HIS A 127 2.98 9.16 -11.36
CA HIS A 127 1.90 9.47 -10.43
C HIS A 127 2.04 10.89 -9.89
N TYR A 128 0.90 11.53 -9.61
CA TYR A 128 0.89 12.78 -8.85
C TYR A 128 1.13 12.50 -7.36
N VAL A 129 1.59 13.52 -6.62
CA VAL A 129 1.70 13.46 -5.15
C VAL A 129 0.35 13.09 -4.51
N VAL A 130 -0.75 13.54 -5.11
CA VAL A 130 -2.11 13.21 -4.71
C VAL A 130 -2.39 11.69 -4.76
N ASP A 131 -1.80 10.95 -5.70
CA ASP A 131 -1.96 9.48 -5.78
C ASP A 131 -1.22 8.78 -4.62
N ALA A 132 -0.11 9.35 -4.17
CA ALA A 132 0.63 8.89 -3.00
C ALA A 132 -0.17 9.14 -1.71
N ILE A 133 -0.79 10.32 -1.59
CA ILE A 133 -1.68 10.66 -0.46
C ILE A 133 -2.87 9.70 -0.42
N ALA A 134 -3.50 9.44 -1.57
CA ALA A 134 -4.59 8.48 -1.67
C ALA A 134 -4.14 7.08 -1.20
N GLY A 135 -2.99 6.59 -1.68
CA GLY A 135 -2.42 5.31 -1.24
C GLY A 135 -2.22 5.22 0.28
N CYS A 136 -1.70 6.28 0.91
CA CYS A 136 -1.59 6.38 2.37
C CYS A 136 -2.96 6.37 3.07
N ALA A 137 -3.95 7.09 2.52
CA ALA A 137 -5.30 7.15 3.07
C ALA A 137 -5.98 5.76 3.03
N TYR A 138 -5.89 5.03 1.92
CA TYR A 138 -6.43 3.65 1.82
C TYR A 138 -5.82 2.74 2.88
N PHE A 139 -4.50 2.81 3.09
CA PHE A 139 -3.84 2.05 4.13
C PHE A 139 -4.39 2.39 5.53
N LEU A 140 -4.43 3.69 5.88
CA LEU A 140 -4.88 4.13 7.20
C LEU A 140 -6.34 3.76 7.48
N LEU A 141 -7.23 3.97 6.50
CA LEU A 141 -8.65 3.64 6.62
C LEU A 141 -8.85 2.13 6.77
N ALA A 142 -8.18 1.32 5.95
CA ALA A 142 -8.26 -0.14 6.05
C ALA A 142 -7.75 -0.65 7.39
N TRP A 143 -6.61 -0.11 7.87
CA TRP A 143 -6.03 -0.51 9.15
C TRP A 143 -6.92 -0.15 10.33
N LEU A 144 -7.48 1.06 10.32
CA LEU A 144 -8.40 1.53 11.36
C LEU A 144 -9.67 0.67 11.37
N PHE A 145 -10.26 0.44 10.20
CA PHE A 145 -11.46 -0.40 10.05
C PHE A 145 -11.22 -1.81 10.61
N VAL A 146 -10.15 -2.49 10.20
CA VAL A 146 -9.83 -3.85 10.68
C VAL A 146 -9.58 -3.85 12.18
N THR A 147 -8.91 -2.82 12.70
CA THR A 147 -8.61 -2.70 14.13
C THR A 147 -9.88 -2.49 14.95
N ILE A 148 -10.81 -1.64 14.50
CA ILE A 148 -12.09 -1.39 15.16
C ILE A 148 -12.95 -2.66 15.13
N VAL A 149 -13.08 -3.30 13.96
CA VAL A 149 -13.88 -4.52 13.81
C VAL A 149 -13.34 -5.64 14.69
N ASN A 150 -12.02 -5.86 14.71
CA ASN A 150 -11.43 -6.88 15.57
C ASN A 150 -11.66 -6.58 17.06
N ARG A 151 -11.59 -5.32 17.48
CA ARG A 151 -11.89 -4.93 18.88
C ARG A 151 -13.36 -5.15 19.23
N ALA A 152 -14.28 -4.78 18.34
CA ALA A 152 -15.72 -4.98 18.54
C ALA A 152 -16.09 -6.47 18.61
N LEU A 153 -15.52 -7.29 17.71
CA LEU A 153 -15.75 -8.73 17.70
C LEU A 153 -15.21 -9.41 18.97
N LEU A 154 -14.03 -9.01 19.45
CA LEU A 154 -13.47 -9.55 20.70
C LEU A 154 -14.25 -9.06 21.93
N GLY A 155 -14.75 -7.82 21.93
CA GLY A 155 -15.61 -7.30 22.99
C GLY A 155 -16.93 -8.07 23.11
N ASN A 156 -17.53 -8.46 21.99
CA ASN A 156 -18.79 -9.21 21.97
C ASN A 156 -18.66 -10.68 22.40
N VAL A 157 -17.45 -11.25 22.39
CA VAL A 157 -17.18 -12.62 22.86
C VAL A 157 -16.95 -12.65 24.38
N GLY A 158 -16.73 -11.49 25.02
CA GLY A 158 -16.47 -11.37 26.46
C GLY A 158 -17.69 -11.37 27.39
N THR A 159 -18.92 -11.44 26.87
CA THR A 159 -20.15 -11.39 27.69
C THR A 159 -21.11 -12.59 27.52
N PRO A 160 -20.70 -13.86 27.79
CA PRO A 160 -21.68 -14.94 28.03
C PRO A 160 -21.83 -15.35 29.51
N GLY A 161 -21.44 -14.52 30.49
CA GLY A 161 -21.26 -14.97 31.88
C GLY A 161 -21.80 -14.12 33.02
N GLU A 162 -22.63 -13.10 32.77
CA GLU A 162 -23.23 -12.28 33.84
C GLU A 162 -24.75 -12.16 33.69
N THR A 163 -25.47 -13.27 33.82
CA THR A 163 -26.84 -13.26 34.35
C THR A 163 -27.06 -14.55 35.14
N SER A 164 -26.93 -14.41 36.47
CA SER A 164 -27.75 -15.00 37.54
C SER A 164 -28.30 -16.42 37.36
#